data_AF-A0A1M7Y7T6-F1
#
_entry.id   AF-A0A1M7Y7T6-F1
#
_cell.length_a   1.000
_cell.length_b   1.000
_cell.length_c   1.000
_cell.angle_alpha   90.00
_cell.angle_beta   90.00
_cell.angle_gamma   90.00
#
_symmetry.space_group_name_H-M   'P 1'
#
loop_
_entity.id
_entity.type
_entity.pdbx_description
1 polymer ?
#
loop_
_entity_poly.entity_id
_entity_poly.type
_entity_poly.pdbx_seq_one_letter_code
_entity_poly.pdbx_strand_id
1 'polypeptide(L)'
;MSTRTFKVFETHSLNLNTVAEESLSYNIYTHKLKVYSSSSNNSLPVPQIILQDKYVEQLGFSIDSSILVECHENKLITLKDDNFK
;
A
#
# COMPACT_ATOMS: atom_id res chain seq x y z
N MET A 1 -33.49 -10.61 4.96
CA MET A 1 -32.78 -10.61 3.65
C MET A 1 -32.21 -9.22 3.44
N SER A 2 -30.90 -9.03 3.68
CA SER A 2 -30.27 -7.71 3.54
C SER A 2 -29.61 -7.62 2.17
N THR A 3 -30.15 -6.76 1.31
CA THR A 3 -29.58 -6.45 -0.01
C THR A 3 -28.51 -5.37 0.15
N ARG A 4 -27.27 -5.70 -0.21
CA ARG A 4 -26.18 -4.72 -0.30
C ARG A 4 -26.13 -4.18 -1.72
N THR A 5 -26.42 -2.90 -1.88
CA THR A 5 -26.32 -2.20 -3.16
C THR A 5 -24.91 -1.62 -3.29
N PHE A 6 -24.19 -1.99 -4.35
CA PHE A 6 -22.91 -1.38 -4.69
C PHE A 6 -23.16 -0.28 -5.73
N LYS A 7 -22.76 0.96 -5.40
CA LYS A 7 -22.74 2.07 -6.35
C LYS A 7 -21.35 2.14 -6.97
N VAL A 8 -21.29 2.00 -8.29
CA VAL A 8 -20.08 2.27 -9.07
C VAL A 8 -19.99 3.79 -9.22
N PHE A 9 -18.94 4.38 -8.67
CA PHE A 9 -18.60 5.78 -8.96
C PHE A 9 -17.91 5.82 -10.32
N GLU A 10 -18.46 6.61 -11.24
CA GLU A 10 -17.85 6.88 -12.54
C GLU A 10 -16.45 7.46 -12.35
N THR A 11 -15.57 7.05 -13.26
CA THR A 11 -14.14 7.35 -13.32
C THR A 11 -13.81 8.80 -12.98
N HIS A 12 -13.34 9.03 -11.77
CA HIS A 12 -12.58 10.24 -11.47
C HIS A 12 -11.15 10.04 -11.98
N SER A 13 -10.83 10.74 -13.07
CA SER A 13 -9.46 11.06 -13.42
C SER A 13 -8.83 11.73 -12.20
N LEU A 14 -7.95 11.01 -11.50
CA LEU A 14 -7.20 11.58 -10.38
C LEU A 14 -6.25 12.63 -10.96
N ASN A 15 -6.68 13.90 -10.97
CA ASN A 15 -5.78 15.02 -11.04
C ASN A 15 -5.15 15.15 -9.66
N LEU A 16 -3.94 14.59 -9.49
CA LEU A 16 -3.20 14.66 -8.24
C LEU A 16 -2.17 15.80 -8.29
N ASN A 17 -2.62 17.01 -8.61
CA ASN A 17 -1.90 18.24 -8.26
C ASN A 17 -2.57 18.85 -7.02
N THR A 18 -2.11 18.49 -5.82
CA THR A 18 -2.18 19.22 -4.53
C THR A 18 -1.89 18.21 -3.41
N VAL A 19 -0.79 18.25 -2.66
CA VAL A 19 -0.16 19.37 -1.95
C VAL A 19 1.32 19.42 -2.29
N ALA A 20 1.79 20.61 -2.70
CA ALA A 20 3.21 20.89 -2.89
C ALA A 20 3.87 21.08 -1.51
N GLU A 21 4.54 20.04 -1.04
CA GLU A 21 5.71 20.21 -0.18
C GLU A 21 6.94 20.24 -1.08
N GLU A 22 7.85 21.17 -0.80
CA GLU A 22 8.95 21.58 -1.67
C GLU A 22 9.81 20.41 -2.18
N SER A 23 9.87 20.33 -3.50
CA SER A 23 10.84 19.65 -4.36
C SER A 23 11.89 18.72 -3.71
N LEU A 24 11.57 17.44 -3.68
CA LEU A 24 12.52 16.40 -4.09
C LEU A 24 11.95 15.77 -5.37
N SER A 25 12.73 15.78 -6.45
CA SER A 25 12.35 15.19 -7.74
C SER A 25 12.39 13.65 -7.66
N TYR A 26 11.51 13.05 -6.85
CA TYR A 26 11.35 11.60 -6.87
C TYR A 26 10.27 11.24 -7.89
N ASN A 27 10.60 10.28 -8.76
CA ASN A 27 9.63 9.70 -9.66
C ASN A 27 8.62 8.90 -8.84
N ILE A 28 7.34 9.27 -8.92
CA ILE A 28 6.26 8.54 -8.25
C ILE A 28 5.89 7.33 -9.11
N TYR A 29 6.30 6.14 -8.68
CA TYR A 29 5.92 4.88 -9.32
C TYR A 29 4.76 4.24 -8.57
N THR A 30 3.55 4.31 -9.14
CA THR A 30 2.33 3.75 -8.53
C THR A 30 2.01 2.36 -9.07
N HIS A 31 1.91 1.37 -8.18
CA HIS A 31 1.47 0.00 -8.51
C HIS A 31 0.07 -0.25 -7.95
N LYS A 32 -0.81 -0.86 -8.75
CA LYS A 32 -2.16 -1.25 -8.31
C LYS A 32 -2.10 -2.64 -7.70
N LEU A 33 -2.49 -2.76 -6.44
CA LEU A 33 -2.47 -4.00 -5.69
C LEU A 33 -3.88 -4.37 -5.22
N LYS A 34 -4.05 -5.64 -4.86
CA LYS A 34 -5.24 -6.15 -4.18
C LYS A 34 -4.86 -6.57 -2.76
N VAL A 35 -5.83 -6.48 -1.86
CA VAL A 35 -5.72 -7.08 -0.52
C VAL A 35 -6.09 -8.55 -0.64
N TYR A 36 -5.20 -9.41 -0.19
CA TYR A 36 -5.39 -10.86 -0.16
C TYR A 36 -5.81 -11.30 1.24
N SER A 37 -6.40 -12.49 1.35
CA SER A 37 -6.62 -13.14 2.63
C SER A 37 -5.57 -14.22 2.83
N SER A 38 -4.82 -14.19 3.94
CA SER A 38 -4.10 -15.37 4.38
C SER A 38 -4.99 -16.24 5.25
N SER A 39 -5.12 -17.50 4.87
CA SER A 39 -5.61 -18.56 5.75
C SER A 39 -4.40 -19.36 6.25
N SER A 40 -4.07 -19.21 7.52
CA SER A 40 -3.25 -20.20 8.23
C SER A 40 -4.19 -21.19 8.91
N ASN A 41 -3.72 -22.42 9.13
CA ASN A 41 -4.50 -23.56 9.62
C ASN A 41 -5.50 -23.17 10.74
N ASN A 42 -6.79 -23.26 10.44
CA ASN A 42 -7.93 -22.98 11.34
C ASN A 42 -8.07 -21.56 11.91
N SER A 43 -7.39 -20.55 11.36
CA SER A 43 -7.57 -19.15 11.78
C SER A 43 -8.55 -18.38 10.89
N LEU A 44 -9.18 -17.34 11.48
CA LEU A 44 -9.95 -16.36 10.73
C LEU A 44 -9.07 -15.72 9.64
N PRO A 45 -9.62 -15.44 8.44
CA PRO A 45 -8.85 -14.83 7.36
C PRO A 45 -8.34 -13.45 7.79
N VAL A 46 -7.03 -13.24 7.66
CA VAL A 46 -6.37 -11.97 7.96
C VAL A 46 -6.05 -11.25 6.65
N PRO A 47 -6.35 -9.94 6.52
CA PRO A 47 -5.99 -9.18 5.33
C PRO A 47 -4.46 -9.04 5.22
N GLN A 48 -3.95 -9.24 4.01
CA GLN A 48 -2.54 -9.12 3.67
C GLN A 48 -2.36 -8.27 2.41
N ILE A 49 -1.41 -7.35 2.46
CA ILE A 49 -0.92 -6.61 1.29
C ILE A 49 0.41 -7.24 0.92
N ILE A 50 0.54 -7.67 -0.33
CA ILE A 50 1.77 -8.28 -0.81
C ILE A 50 2.38 -7.35 -1.86
N LEU A 51 3.53 -6.78 -1.53
CA LEU A 51 4.37 -6.05 -2.48
C LEU A 51 5.25 -7.09 -3.19
N GLN A 52 5.02 -7.31 -4.48
CA GLN A 52 5.76 -8.27 -5.32
C GLN A 52 6.44 -7.52 -6.47
N ASP A 53 7.42 -8.16 -7.11
CA ASP A 53 8.24 -7.67 -8.23
C ASP A 53 9.54 -6.93 -7.85
N LYS A 54 10.40 -6.77 -8.85
CA LYS A 54 11.74 -6.19 -8.74
C LYS A 54 11.76 -4.74 -8.25
N TYR A 55 10.64 -4.00 -8.38
CA TYR A 55 10.60 -2.60 -7.97
C TYR A 55 10.75 -2.45 -6.44
N VAL A 56 10.29 -3.44 -5.67
CA VAL A 56 10.37 -3.42 -4.20
C VAL A 56 11.84 -3.43 -3.75
N GLU A 57 12.64 -4.35 -4.32
CA GLU A 57 14.08 -4.41 -4.10
C GLU A 57 14.81 -3.19 -4.66
N GLN A 58 14.42 -2.69 -5.84
CA GLN A 58 15.00 -1.47 -6.43
C GLN A 58 14.79 -0.21 -5.59
N LEU A 59 13.72 -0.16 -4.79
CA LEU A 59 13.45 0.90 -3.82
C LEU A 59 14.16 0.66 -2.46
N GLY A 60 14.94 -0.41 -2.34
CA GLY A 60 15.74 -0.71 -1.15
C GLY A 60 15.02 -1.54 -0.08
N PHE A 61 13.84 -2.10 -0.38
CA PHE A 61 13.13 -3.03 0.49
C PHE A 61 13.53 -4.47 0.14
N SER A 62 14.67 -4.92 0.64
CA SER A 62 15.10 -6.32 0.50
C SER A 62 14.37 -7.25 1.46
N ILE A 63 14.49 -8.55 1.23
CA ILE A 63 14.17 -9.56 2.26
C ILE A 63 14.91 -9.18 3.56
N ASP A 64 14.22 -9.35 4.68
CA ASP A 64 14.66 -9.00 6.04
C ASP A 64 14.90 -7.50 6.29
N SER A 65 14.49 -6.61 5.37
CA SER A 65 14.45 -5.17 5.66
C SER A 65 13.41 -4.87 6.74
N SER A 66 13.83 -4.12 7.74
CA SER A 66 12.91 -3.54 8.72
C SER A 66 12.16 -2.37 8.10
N ILE A 67 10.87 -2.28 8.40
CA ILE A 67 9.99 -1.25 7.87
C ILE A 67 9.16 -0.62 8.98
N LEU A 68 8.83 0.65 8.79
CA LEU A 68 7.84 1.37 9.56
C LEU A 68 6.60 1.60 8.69
N VAL A 69 5.41 1.42 9.27
CA VAL A 69 4.15 1.66 8.58
C VAL A 69 3.38 2.73 9.32
N GLU A 70 3.19 3.88 8.67
CA GLU A 70 2.33 4.94 9.17
C GLU A 70 0.90 4.71 8.67
N CYS A 71 -0.05 4.71 9.61
CA CYS A 71 -1.46 4.47 9.35
C CYS A 71 -2.25 5.77 9.43
N HIS A 72 -2.77 6.21 8.28
CA HIS A 72 -3.69 7.34 8.19
C HIS A 72 -5.06 6.88 7.68
N GLU A 73 -6.05 7.77 7.72
CA GLU A 73 -7.35 7.50 7.13
C GLU A 73 -7.21 7.18 5.63
N ASN A 74 -7.59 5.95 5.25
CA ASN A 74 -7.52 5.41 3.89
C ASN A 74 -6.12 5.38 3.23
N LYS A 75 -5.04 5.54 4.01
CA LYS A 75 -3.67 5.60 3.47
C LYS A 75 -2.69 4.89 4.40
N LEU A 76 -1.84 4.06 3.81
CA LEU A 76 -0.67 3.47 4.47
C LEU A 76 0.59 4.01 3.81
N ILE A 77 1.57 4.42 4.61
CA ILE A 77 2.89 4.83 4.13
C ILE A 77 3.91 3.84 4.70
N THR A 78 4.64 3.17 3.81
CA THR A 78 5.71 2.25 4.21
C THR A 78 7.05 2.95 4.03
N LEU A 79 7.81 3.03 5.11
CA LEU A 79 9.13 3.61 5.17
C LEU A 79 10.13 2.52 5.52
N LYS A 80 11.34 2.60 4.97
CA LYS A 80 12.44 1.74 5.42
C LYS A 80 12.89 2.22 6.79
N ASP A 81 13.15 1.28 7.70
CA ASP A 81 13.73 1.60 9.01
C ASP A 81 15.11 0.98 9.13
N ASP A 82 16.14 1.81 8.96
CA ASP A 82 17.54 1.39 9.11
C ASP A 82 17.98 1.27 10.59
N ASN A 83 17.09 1.57 11.56
CA ASN A 83 17.41 1.60 12.99
C ASN A 83 16.85 0.42 13.79
N PHE A 84 16.06 -0.47 13.18
CA PHE A 84 15.66 -1.73 13.83
C PHE A 84 16.87 -2.69 13.88
N LYS A 85 17.52 -2.74 15.05
CA LYS A 85 18.59 -3.69 15.39
C LYS A 85 18.04 -4.98 15.99
#